data_AF-A0AAU2UT74-F1
#
_entry.id   AF-A0AAU2UT74-F1
#
_cell.length_a   1.000
_cell.length_b   1.000
_cell.length_c   1.000
_cell.angle_alpha   90.00
_cell.angle_beta   90.00
_cell.angle_gamma   90.00
#
_symmetry.space_group_name_H-M   'P 1'
#
loop_
_entity.id
_entity.type
_entity.pdbx_description
1 polymer ?
#
loop_
_entity_poly.entity_id
_entity_poly.type
_entity_poly.pdbx_seq_one_letter_code
_entity_poly.pdbx_strand_id
1 'polypeptide(L)'
;MSVRKRLAAAGLTTVLSISGLGLAFAPSASAQGACTGWRTIQVNHNAAGLKYRECDRYSGSNTQTKAQLYLWDNKHDGKVAQGFTATGSNLNGSWHQSWHRYYSWGNEKHHSPLIDTGWHKGHDVHVLLKTVKG
;
A
#
# COMPACT_ATOMS: atom_id res chain seq x y z
N MET A 1 -0.62 4.85 43.52
CA MET A 1 -2.08 5.02 43.72
C MET A 1 -2.38 6.51 43.88
N SER A 2 -3.07 7.11 42.92
CA SER A 2 -3.60 8.47 43.07
C SER A 2 -4.96 8.54 42.40
N VAL A 3 -5.97 8.77 43.23
CA VAL A 3 -7.38 8.90 42.86
C VAL A 3 -7.66 10.39 42.67
N ARG A 4 -8.20 10.78 41.51
CA ARG A 4 -9.09 11.95 41.42
C ARG A 4 -10.28 11.63 40.52
N LYS A 5 -11.46 11.79 41.10
CA LYS A 5 -12.79 11.56 40.55
C LYS A 5 -13.34 12.85 39.91
N ARG A 6 -14.37 12.65 39.07
CA ARG A 6 -15.45 13.57 38.63
C ARG A 6 -15.06 14.50 37.47
N LEU A 7 -15.93 14.84 36.50
CA LEU A 7 -17.39 14.80 36.40
C LEU A 7 -17.85 14.31 35.01
N ALA A 8 -18.98 13.62 34.98
CA ALA A 8 -19.79 13.43 33.79
C ALA A 8 -20.58 14.72 33.50
N ALA A 9 -20.53 15.20 32.26
CA ALA A 9 -21.46 16.18 31.74
C ALA A 9 -22.30 15.49 30.66
N ALA A 10 -23.51 15.09 31.03
CA ALA A 10 -24.54 14.64 30.11
C ALA A 10 -25.07 15.87 29.36
N GLY A 11 -24.75 15.97 28.07
CA GLY A 11 -25.40 16.90 27.14
C GLY A 11 -26.55 16.18 26.44
N LEU A 12 -27.76 16.27 27.00
CA LEU A 12 -28.99 15.84 26.35
C LEU A 12 -29.49 16.99 25.47
N THR A 13 -29.38 16.85 24.15
CA THR A 13 -30.10 17.70 23.20
C THR A 13 -31.08 16.84 22.41
N THR A 14 -32.33 16.85 22.87
CA THR A 14 -33.49 16.36 22.13
C THR A 14 -33.83 17.34 21.01
N VAL A 15 -33.61 16.94 19.76
CA VAL A 15 -34.23 17.56 18.60
C VAL A 15 -35.18 16.55 17.98
N LEU A 16 -36.48 16.80 18.12
CA LEU A 16 -37.55 16.16 17.37
C LEU A 16 -37.71 16.90 16.05
N SER A 17 -37.52 16.20 14.93
CA SER A 17 -38.04 16.60 13.62
C SER A 17 -38.12 15.36 12.73
N ILE A 18 -39.27 15.23 12.10
CA ILE A 18 -39.81 14.08 11.37
C ILE A 18 -39.27 14.11 9.94
N SER A 19 -39.25 12.93 9.28
CA SER A 19 -39.21 12.71 7.82
C SER A 19 -37.86 12.29 7.24
N GLY A 20 -37.84 11.06 6.71
CA GLY A 20 -36.82 10.58 5.79
C GLY A 20 -36.11 9.35 6.32
N LEU A 21 -36.47 8.19 5.77
CA LEU A 21 -35.61 7.01 5.71
C LEU A 21 -34.38 7.34 4.85
N GLY A 22 -33.54 8.24 5.34
CA GLY A 22 -32.20 8.43 4.84
C GLY A 22 -31.36 7.29 5.39
N LEU A 23 -31.13 6.27 4.58
CA LEU A 23 -30.00 5.38 4.76
C LEU A 23 -28.77 6.26 4.90
N ALA A 24 -28.39 6.57 6.13
CA ALA A 24 -27.08 7.10 6.44
C ALA A 24 -26.11 6.00 6.01
N PHE A 25 -25.64 6.09 4.76
CA PHE A 25 -24.42 5.44 4.35
C PHE A 25 -23.35 6.03 5.26
N ALA A 26 -23.14 5.37 6.40
CA ALA A 26 -21.92 5.52 7.16
C ALA A 26 -20.80 5.44 6.11
N PRO A 27 -19.86 6.42 6.05
CA PRO A 27 -18.71 6.28 5.20
C PRO A 27 -18.13 4.91 5.52
N SER A 28 -18.23 4.00 4.56
CA SER A 28 -17.72 2.65 4.68
C SER A 28 -16.30 2.86 5.15
N ALA A 29 -15.97 2.45 6.38
CA ALA A 29 -14.67 2.67 6.97
C ALA A 29 -13.66 2.31 5.89
N SER A 30 -13.05 3.35 5.30
CA SER A 30 -12.23 3.18 4.11
C SER A 30 -11.24 2.11 4.49
N ALA A 31 -11.19 1.03 3.71
CA ALA A 31 -10.38 -0.14 3.96
C ALA A 31 -8.88 0.24 3.78
N GLN A 32 -8.42 1.17 4.61
CA GLN A 32 -7.07 1.67 4.77
C GLN A 32 -6.35 0.54 5.51
N GLY A 33 -5.79 -0.38 4.73
CA GLY A 33 -4.94 -1.41 5.31
C GLY A 33 -3.73 -0.80 6.02
N ALA A 34 -3.21 -1.51 7.01
CA ALA A 34 -2.00 -1.13 7.71
C ALA A 34 -0.81 -1.28 6.76
N CYS A 35 0.03 -0.25 6.65
CA CYS A 35 1.20 -0.28 5.79
C CYS A 35 2.49 -0.41 6.59
N THR A 36 3.45 -1.16 6.06
CA THR A 36 4.82 -1.17 6.55
C THR A 36 5.50 0.18 6.35
N GLY A 37 6.65 0.36 6.99
CA GLY A 37 7.59 1.40 6.60
C GLY A 37 8.05 1.22 5.15
N TRP A 38 8.51 2.31 4.54
CA TRP A 38 9.09 2.28 3.20
C TRP A 38 10.45 1.56 3.20
N ARG A 39 10.67 0.73 2.18
CA ARG A 39 11.91 0.02 1.89
C ARG A 39 12.44 0.44 0.53
N THR A 40 13.75 0.35 0.33
CA THR A 40 14.42 0.77 -0.91
C THR A 40 15.31 -0.34 -1.44
N ILE A 41 15.24 -0.59 -2.75
CA ILE A 41 16.15 -1.42 -3.52
C ILE A 41 16.82 -0.51 -4.55
N GLN A 42 18.15 -0.60 -4.67
CA GLN A 42 18.93 0.16 -5.64
C GLN A 42 19.92 -0.76 -6.33
N VAL A 43 20.21 -0.48 -7.59
CA VAL A 43 21.20 -1.22 -8.38
C VAL A 43 22.18 -0.25 -9.04
N ASN A 44 23.37 -0.76 -9.39
CA ASN A 44 24.39 -0.02 -10.13
C ASN A 44 24.73 1.34 -9.50
N HIS A 45 25.06 1.36 -8.20
CA HIS A 45 25.38 2.58 -7.45
C HIS A 45 24.28 3.66 -7.53
N ASN A 46 23.02 3.27 -7.33
CA ASN A 46 21.85 4.15 -7.39
C ASN A 46 21.55 4.75 -8.79
N ALA A 47 22.05 4.11 -9.86
CA ALA A 47 21.65 4.46 -11.22
C ALA A 47 20.16 4.16 -11.46
N ALA A 48 19.63 3.09 -10.85
CA ALA A 48 18.19 2.81 -10.83
C ALA A 48 17.78 2.36 -9.44
N GLY A 49 16.52 2.63 -9.10
CA GLY A 49 15.99 2.24 -7.82
C GLY A 49 14.48 2.09 -7.77
N LEU A 50 14.05 1.45 -6.70
CA LEU A 50 12.67 1.15 -6.37
C LEU A 50 12.48 1.39 -4.88
N LYS A 51 11.47 2.17 -4.52
CA LYS A 51 11.05 2.39 -3.13
C LYS A 51 9.65 1.85 -2.99
N TYR A 52 9.41 0.93 -2.07
CA TYR A 52 8.10 0.31 -1.89
C TYR A 52 7.71 0.20 -0.42
N ARG A 53 6.42 0.05 -0.17
CA ARG A 53 5.86 -0.42 1.10
C ARG A 53 4.73 -1.40 0.82
N GLU A 54 4.52 -2.27 1.77
CA GLU A 54 3.47 -3.28 1.74
C GLU A 54 2.31 -2.76 2.58
N CYS A 55 1.09 -2.98 2.15
CA CYS A 55 -0.09 -2.66 2.94
C CYS A 55 -1.01 -3.86 2.97
N ASP A 56 -1.51 -4.19 4.15
CA ASP A 56 -2.38 -5.34 4.38
C ASP A 56 -3.72 -4.91 4.95
N ARG A 57 -4.78 -5.52 4.47
CA ARG A 57 -6.13 -5.35 5.01
C ARG A 57 -6.82 -6.69 5.16
N TYR A 58 -7.79 -6.72 6.06
CA TYR A 58 -8.74 -7.81 6.16
C TYR A 58 -9.96 -7.52 5.27
N SER A 59 -10.37 -8.51 4.49
CA SER A 59 -11.60 -8.48 3.70
C SER A 59 -12.38 -9.76 3.99
N GLY A 60 -13.29 -9.67 4.97
CA GLY A 60 -13.94 -10.84 5.55
C GLY A 60 -12.93 -11.73 6.29
N SER A 61 -12.89 -13.03 5.97
CA SER A 61 -11.93 -14.00 6.49
C SER A 61 -10.60 -14.05 5.72
N ASN A 62 -10.43 -13.23 4.68
CA ASN A 62 -9.24 -13.26 3.83
C ASN A 62 -8.35 -12.03 4.06
N THR A 63 -7.04 -12.25 4.12
CA THR A 63 -6.05 -11.16 4.03
C THR A 63 -5.86 -10.77 2.57
N GLN A 64 -5.85 -9.46 2.33
CA GLN A 64 -5.45 -8.88 1.05
C GLN A 64 -4.25 -7.97 1.28
N THR A 65 -3.29 -8.06 0.39
CA THR A 65 -2.09 -7.25 0.40
C THR A 65 -1.98 -6.45 -0.89
N LYS A 66 -1.33 -5.30 -0.80
CA LYS A 66 -0.95 -4.48 -1.96
C LYS A 66 0.45 -3.92 -1.75
N ALA A 67 1.10 -3.59 -2.86
CA ALA A 67 2.31 -2.80 -2.84
C ALA A 67 2.02 -1.37 -3.29
N GLN A 68 2.70 -0.43 -2.65
CA GLN A 68 2.82 0.94 -3.12
C GLN A 68 4.27 1.21 -3.43
N LEU A 69 4.58 1.66 -4.64
CA LEU A 69 5.97 1.80 -5.08
C LEU A 69 6.23 3.02 -5.96
N TYR A 70 7.48 3.46 -5.93
CA TYR A 70 8.08 4.45 -6.80
C TYR A 70 9.28 3.82 -7.49
N LEU A 71 9.49 4.16 -8.75
CA LEU A 71 10.67 3.81 -9.54
C LEU A 71 11.43 5.09 -9.88
N TRP A 72 12.74 4.97 -10.02
CA TRP A 72 13.56 6.03 -10.59
C TRP A 72 14.70 5.45 -11.40
N ASP A 73 15.09 6.24 -12.39
CA ASP A 73 16.27 6.06 -13.21
C ASP A 73 17.04 7.37 -13.17
N ASN A 74 18.32 7.31 -12.88
CA ASN A 74 19.19 8.47 -12.69
C ASN A 74 20.31 8.51 -13.74
N LYS A 75 20.32 7.60 -14.71
CA LYS A 75 21.47 7.42 -15.59
C LYS A 75 21.08 7.46 -17.06
N HIS A 76 21.75 8.32 -17.81
CA HIS A 76 21.63 8.40 -19.26
C HIS A 76 22.43 7.29 -19.95
N ASP A 77 21.95 6.05 -19.90
CA ASP A 77 22.60 4.90 -20.56
C ASP A 77 21.66 4.07 -21.46
N GLY A 78 20.48 4.60 -21.78
CA GLY A 78 19.49 3.94 -22.64
C GLY A 78 18.85 2.71 -22.00
N LYS A 79 19.00 2.55 -20.69
CA LYS A 79 18.26 1.57 -19.89
C LYS A 79 17.14 2.28 -19.15
N VAL A 80 16.27 1.49 -18.53
CA VAL A 80 15.19 1.95 -17.66
C VAL A 80 15.13 1.08 -16.41
N ALA A 81 14.65 1.66 -15.32
CA ALA A 81 14.35 0.90 -14.10
C ALA A 81 13.11 0.03 -14.35
N GLN A 82 13.21 -1.28 -14.13
CA GLN A 82 12.09 -2.21 -14.19
C GLN A 82 11.92 -2.94 -12.86
N GLY A 83 10.77 -2.73 -12.23
CA GLY A 83 10.34 -3.42 -11.03
C GLY A 83 9.41 -4.59 -11.38
N PHE A 84 9.75 -5.80 -10.97
CA PHE A 84 8.80 -6.89 -10.82
C PHE A 84 8.15 -6.79 -9.45
N THR A 85 6.84 -6.88 -9.38
CA THR A 85 6.09 -6.85 -8.12
C THR A 85 5.07 -7.97 -8.13
N ALA A 86 5.09 -8.78 -7.09
CA ALA A 86 4.14 -9.87 -6.88
C ALA A 86 3.55 -9.78 -5.48
N THR A 87 2.31 -10.20 -5.35
CA THR A 87 1.65 -10.45 -4.07
C THR A 87 1.41 -11.94 -3.91
N GLY A 88 1.36 -12.39 -2.67
CA GLY A 88 1.23 -13.81 -2.40
C GLY A 88 1.33 -14.13 -0.92
N SER A 89 1.72 -15.37 -0.66
CA SER A 89 1.90 -15.90 0.68
C SER A 89 3.05 -16.88 0.68
N ASN A 90 3.90 -16.82 1.71
CA ASN A 90 4.84 -17.90 1.98
C ASN A 90 4.15 -19.01 2.80
N LEU A 91 3.87 -20.15 2.17
CA LEU A 91 3.27 -21.30 2.83
C LEU A 91 4.33 -22.39 2.96
N ASN A 92 4.65 -22.77 4.19
CA ASN A 92 5.62 -23.83 4.49
C ASN A 92 7.00 -23.63 3.80
N GLY A 93 7.47 -22.39 3.73
CA GLY A 93 8.75 -22.03 3.11
C GLY A 93 8.71 -21.91 1.58
N SER A 94 7.56 -22.12 0.95
CA SER A 94 7.36 -21.98 -0.49
C SER A 94 6.54 -20.74 -0.82
N TRP A 95 7.00 -19.97 -1.81
CA TRP A 95 6.29 -18.78 -2.29
C TRP A 95 5.10 -19.19 -3.18
N HIS A 96 3.90 -18.76 -2.80
CA HIS A 96 2.69 -18.92 -3.59
C HIS A 96 2.22 -17.55 -4.11
N GLN A 97 2.49 -17.31 -5.38
CA GLN A 97 2.09 -16.08 -6.05
C GLN A 97 0.60 -16.10 -6.39
N SER A 98 -0.11 -15.02 -6.05
CA SER A 98 -1.51 -14.82 -6.44
C SER A 98 -1.67 -13.79 -7.56
N TRP A 99 -0.76 -12.83 -7.63
CA TRP A 99 -0.76 -11.78 -8.64
C TRP A 99 0.67 -11.26 -8.86
N HIS A 100 0.96 -10.78 -10.06
CA HIS A 100 2.21 -10.11 -10.37
C HIS A 100 2.06 -9.12 -11.53
N ARG A 101 2.97 -8.14 -11.59
CA ARG A 101 3.11 -7.21 -12.71
C ARG A 101 4.52 -6.64 -12.80
N TYR A 102 4.88 -6.20 -14.00
CA TYR A 102 6.07 -5.40 -14.24
C TYR A 102 5.71 -3.92 -14.39
N TYR A 103 6.54 -3.08 -13.80
CA TYR A 103 6.47 -1.62 -13.93
C TYR A 103 7.83 -1.13 -14.41
N SER A 104 7.85 -0.20 -15.36
CA SER A 104 9.09 0.38 -15.86
C SER A 104 9.06 1.89 -15.79
N TRP A 105 10.22 2.51 -15.57
CA TRP A 105 10.38 3.95 -15.52
C TRP A 105 11.73 4.38 -16.10
N GLY A 106 11.70 5.29 -17.07
CA GLY A 106 12.87 5.78 -17.78
C GLY A 106 12.95 7.31 -17.88
N ASN A 107 12.14 8.04 -17.11
CA ASN A 107 12.29 9.48 -17.04
C ASN A 107 13.40 9.80 -16.04
N GLU A 108 14.55 10.23 -16.56
CA GLU A 108 15.73 10.53 -15.76
C GLU A 108 15.62 11.81 -14.90
N LYS A 109 14.63 12.67 -15.18
CA LYS A 109 14.46 13.96 -14.50
C LYS A 109 13.55 13.87 -13.28
N HIS A 110 12.67 12.89 -13.26
CA HIS A 110 11.63 12.77 -12.25
C HIS A 110 11.42 11.31 -11.88
N HIS A 111 11.16 11.02 -10.61
CA HIS A 111 10.71 9.70 -10.21
C HIS A 111 9.33 9.40 -10.80
N SER A 112 8.96 8.11 -10.82
CA SER A 112 7.61 7.71 -11.20
C SER A 112 6.58 8.38 -10.29
N PRO A 113 5.33 8.59 -10.77
CA PRO A 113 4.22 8.78 -9.84
C PRO A 113 4.10 7.57 -8.90
N LEU A 114 3.33 7.73 -7.84
CA LEU A 114 3.01 6.62 -6.95
C LEU A 114 2.28 5.54 -7.74
N ILE A 115 2.85 4.33 -7.79
CA ILE A 115 2.23 3.15 -8.35
C ILE A 115 1.56 2.41 -7.19
N ASP A 116 0.24 2.23 -7.26
CA ASP A 116 -0.54 1.39 -6.35
C ASP A 116 -0.96 0.13 -7.12
N THR A 117 -0.59 -1.05 -6.62
CA THR A 117 -0.89 -2.31 -7.32
C THR A 117 -2.36 -2.70 -7.25
N GLY A 118 -3.15 -2.06 -6.38
CA GLY A 118 -4.45 -2.57 -5.96
C GLY A 118 -4.32 -3.74 -4.99
N TRP A 119 -5.45 -4.10 -4.37
CA TRP A 119 -5.55 -5.16 -3.36
C TRP A 119 -5.66 -6.54 -4.00
N HIS A 120 -4.78 -7.45 -3.60
CA HIS A 120 -4.70 -8.82 -4.11
C HIS A 120 -4.71 -9.82 -2.95
N LYS A 121 -5.12 -11.06 -3.22
CA LYS A 121 -5.08 -12.13 -2.21
C LYS A 121 -3.66 -12.36 -1.73
N GLY A 122 -3.44 -12.45 -0.42
CA GLY A 122 -2.11 -12.69 0.14
C GLY A 122 -1.84 -11.84 1.37
N HIS A 123 -0.66 -11.99 1.93
CA HIS A 123 -0.18 -11.24 3.10
C HIS A 123 1.28 -10.81 2.98
N ASP A 124 1.89 -11.00 1.81
CA ASP A 124 3.28 -10.66 1.53
C ASP A 124 3.42 -10.04 0.13
N VAL A 125 4.41 -9.17 -0.02
CA VAL A 125 4.86 -8.65 -1.32
C VAL A 125 6.28 -9.12 -1.64
N HIS A 126 6.49 -9.60 -2.86
CA HIS A 126 7.82 -9.87 -3.40
C HIS A 126 8.14 -8.83 -4.49
N VAL A 127 9.25 -8.11 -4.31
CA VAL A 127 9.71 -7.08 -5.24
C VAL A 127 11.13 -7.36 -5.71
N LEU A 128 11.37 -7.23 -7.02
CA LEU A 128 12.70 -7.31 -7.62
C LEU A 128 12.92 -6.09 -8.52
N LEU A 129 14.16 -5.60 -8.57
CA LEU A 129 14.56 -4.48 -9.42
C LEU A 129 15.65 -4.93 -10.39
N LYS A 130 15.50 -4.57 -11.67
CA LYS A 130 16.52 -4.71 -12.70
C LYS A 130 16.60 -3.45 -13.54
N THR A 131 17.74 -3.22 -14.17
CA THR A 131 17.83 -2.29 -15.32
C THR A 131 17.69 -3.09 -16.61
N VAL A 132 16.82 -2.64 -17.51
CA VAL A 132 16.57 -3.28 -18.80
C VAL A 132 16.75 -2.27 -19.92
N LYS A 133 16.98 -2.71 -21.16
CA LYS A 133 17.05 -1.80 -22.31
C LYS A 133 15.70 -1.09 -22.48
N GLY A 134 15.75 0.24 -22.56
CA GLY A 134 14.58 1.12 -22.73
C GLY A 134 14.01 1.12 -24.14
#